data_AF-A0A7S4EZG3-F1
#
_entry.id   AF-A0A7S4EZG3-F1
#
_cell.length_a   1.000
_cell.length_b   1.000
_cell.length_c   1.000
_cell.angle_alpha   90.00
_cell.angle_beta   90.00
_cell.angle_gamma   90.00
#
_symmetry.space_group_name_H-M   'P 1'
#
loop_
_entity.id
_entity.type
_entity.pdbx_description
1 polymer ?
#
loop_
_entity_poly.entity_id
_entity_poly.type
_entity_poly.pdbx_seq_one_letter_code
_entity_poly.pdbx_strand_id
1 'polypeptide(L)'
;ALPCSVISRPGWPAVSCRGERGWPHASAALPAGAMVKAAARGLLERVAIAVDERVNLKHVHRRLQAVAKVLIVATFIEDALRVALTFSVQQKSMEIAGWQSPALHTLLPVLSLVVQSSGSVLIVMPGGGRRPEIGCYVLLLWCLWHPFMYRQQTNWEFVLETLTIQGGLLVLLSHFMLIRPEAKQAVLYGRAADDPTHVRANRLQAVGRMLIVSIFLFYAFQKVHADAQRLKAKHVEAAAPSMAKGGSADGNDSAADNAAAAA
;
A
#
# COMPACT_ATOMS: atom_id res chain seq x y z
N ALA A 1 50.65 -13.58 37.21
CA ALA A 1 50.75 -12.32 36.45
C ALA A 1 50.17 -12.61 35.07
N LEU A 2 49.04 -12.06 34.62
CA LEU A 2 48.47 -10.71 34.73
C LEU A 2 47.14 -10.65 35.52
N PRO A 3 46.72 -9.48 36.05
CA PRO A 3 45.51 -9.35 36.86
C PRO A 3 44.25 -9.10 36.01
N CYS A 4 43.19 -9.89 36.24
CA CYS A 4 41.83 -9.59 35.79
C CYS A 4 41.25 -8.45 36.65
N SER A 5 41.27 -7.23 36.13
CA SER A 5 40.53 -6.10 36.67
C SER A 5 39.04 -6.27 36.39
N VAL A 6 38.29 -6.58 37.45
CA VAL A 6 36.82 -6.64 37.49
C VAL A 6 36.25 -5.23 37.43
N ILE A 7 35.60 -4.89 36.31
CA ILE A 7 34.78 -3.69 36.18
C ILE A 7 33.45 -3.96 36.87
N SER A 8 33.27 -3.41 38.08
CA SER A 8 32.02 -3.46 38.83
C SER A 8 31.08 -2.35 38.35
N ARG A 9 29.94 -2.70 37.74
CA ARG A 9 28.84 -1.77 37.46
C ARG A 9 27.74 -1.97 38.51
N PRO A 10 27.26 -0.90 39.17
CA PRO A 10 26.18 -1.00 40.15
C PRO A 10 24.83 -1.22 39.45
N GLY A 11 24.05 -2.20 39.92
CA GLY A 11 22.66 -2.44 39.48
C GLY A 11 22.36 -3.85 38.95
N TRP A 12 23.32 -4.76 38.94
CA TRP A 12 23.06 -6.16 38.56
C TRP A 12 22.91 -7.05 39.80
N PRO A 13 21.90 -7.93 39.87
CA PRO A 13 21.75 -8.87 40.99
C PRO A 13 22.94 -9.84 41.02
N ALA A 14 23.43 -10.11 42.23
CA ALA A 14 24.57 -10.97 42.48
C ALA A 14 24.32 -12.40 41.96
N VAL A 15 25.11 -12.82 40.98
CA VAL A 15 25.10 -14.21 40.50
C VAL A 15 25.87 -15.06 41.50
N SER A 16 25.13 -15.86 42.27
CA SER A 16 25.66 -16.85 43.20
C SER A 16 26.29 -18.01 42.41
N CYS A 17 27.63 -18.04 42.34
CA CYS A 17 28.37 -19.20 41.84
C CYS A 17 28.28 -20.35 42.85
N ARG A 18 27.30 -21.25 42.68
CA ARG A 18 27.27 -22.56 43.33
C ARG A 18 27.85 -23.59 42.36
N GLY A 19 29.02 -24.12 42.69
CA GLY A 19 29.66 -25.20 41.94
C GLY A 19 29.19 -26.57 42.41
N GLU A 20 28.69 -27.39 41.47
CA GLU A 20 28.64 -28.86 41.50
C GLU A 20 28.77 -29.32 40.04
N ARG A 21 29.92 -29.88 39.59
CA ARG A 21 30.28 -31.30 39.63
C ARG A 21 29.13 -32.23 39.23
N GLY A 22 29.15 -32.67 37.97
CA GLY A 22 28.33 -33.78 37.49
C GLY A 22 28.11 -33.74 35.98
N TRP A 23 29.07 -34.26 35.21
CA TRP A 23 28.77 -34.74 33.87
C TRP A 23 28.17 -36.14 34.01
N PRO A 24 27.04 -36.39 33.36
CA PRO A 24 26.99 -37.57 32.52
C PRO A 24 26.50 -37.22 31.10
N HIS A 25 27.26 -37.76 30.16
CA HIS A 25 26.90 -38.10 28.79
C HIS A 25 25.39 -38.05 28.46
N ALA A 26 25.00 -37.04 27.69
CA ALA A 26 23.87 -37.12 26.80
C ALA A 26 24.21 -36.35 25.52
N SER A 27 25.00 -36.99 24.65
CA SER A 27 25.21 -36.56 23.27
C SER A 27 23.92 -36.77 22.49
N ALA A 28 22.89 -35.96 22.80
CA ALA A 28 21.73 -35.82 21.93
C ALA A 28 22.22 -35.06 20.69
N ALA A 29 22.50 -35.79 19.62
CA ALA A 29 22.76 -35.24 18.31
C ALA A 29 21.58 -34.35 17.93
N LEU A 30 21.76 -33.03 18.09
CA LEU A 30 20.83 -32.04 17.60
C LEU A 30 20.63 -32.31 16.10
N PRO A 31 19.37 -32.45 15.63
CA PRO A 31 19.11 -32.76 14.23
C PRO A 31 19.78 -31.69 13.38
N ALA A 32 20.53 -32.10 12.35
CA ALA A 32 21.35 -31.23 11.51
C ALA A 32 20.60 -29.95 11.03
N GLY A 33 19.27 -30.02 10.90
CA GLY A 33 18.41 -28.87 10.57
C GLY A 33 18.38 -27.73 11.62
N ALA A 34 18.61 -28.02 12.91
CA ALA A 34 18.62 -27.00 13.97
C ALA A 34 19.90 -26.15 13.93
N MET A 35 21.04 -26.77 13.61
CA MET A 35 22.34 -26.09 13.47
C MET A 35 22.35 -25.21 12.22
N VAL A 36 21.77 -25.67 11.11
CA VAL A 36 21.59 -24.86 9.89
C VAL A 36 20.67 -23.67 10.14
N LYS A 37 19.56 -23.83 10.90
CA LYS A 37 18.69 -22.70 11.29
C LYS A 37 19.37 -21.69 12.21
N ALA A 38 20.26 -22.12 13.09
CA ALA A 38 21.02 -21.23 13.96
C ALA A 38 22.09 -20.46 13.16
N ALA A 39 22.82 -21.14 12.28
CA ALA A 39 23.82 -20.53 11.40
C ALA A 39 23.19 -19.55 10.40
N ALA A 40 22.04 -19.90 9.81
CA ALA A 40 21.28 -19.02 8.91
C ALA A 40 20.79 -17.77 9.63
N ARG A 41 20.34 -17.89 10.89
CA ARG A 41 19.98 -16.73 11.73
C ARG A 41 21.18 -15.82 11.99
N GLY A 42 22.32 -16.39 12.37
CA GLY A 42 23.55 -15.61 12.60
C GLY A 42 24.08 -14.91 11.34
N LEU A 43 23.95 -15.55 10.16
CA LEU A 43 24.32 -14.93 8.88
C LEU A 43 23.35 -13.81 8.50
N LEU A 44 22.03 -14.03 8.65
CA LEU A 44 21.00 -13.02 8.43
C LEU A 44 21.19 -11.80 9.33
N GLU A 45 21.53 -12.02 10.59
CA GLU A 45 21.76 -10.95 11.56
C GLU A 45 23.01 -10.12 11.19
N ARG A 46 24.08 -10.78 10.74
CA ARG A 46 25.30 -10.08 10.26
C ARG A 46 25.09 -9.35 8.94
N VAL A 47 24.33 -9.93 8.02
CA VAL A 47 23.96 -9.26 6.76
C VAL A 47 23.03 -8.09 7.04
N ALA A 48 22.07 -8.22 7.94
CA ALA A 48 21.20 -7.13 8.35
C ALA A 48 22.01 -5.97 8.96
N ILE A 49 22.97 -6.26 9.84
CA ILE A 49 23.86 -5.26 10.43
C ILE A 49 24.74 -4.60 9.36
N ALA A 50 25.33 -5.37 8.45
CA ALA A 50 26.17 -4.82 7.39
C ALA A 50 25.39 -3.97 6.37
N VAL A 51 24.14 -4.34 6.08
CA VAL A 51 23.23 -3.55 5.26
C VAL A 51 22.80 -2.27 5.99
N ASP A 52 22.52 -2.36 7.29
CA ASP A 52 22.17 -1.19 8.14
C ASP A 52 23.35 -0.23 8.34
N GLU A 53 24.58 -0.73 8.28
CA GLU A 53 25.81 0.07 8.35
C GLU A 53 26.14 0.77 7.02
N ARG A 54 25.87 0.12 5.87
CA ARG A 54 26.18 0.67 4.53
C ARG A 54 25.10 1.58 3.99
N VAL A 55 23.84 1.28 4.28
CA VAL A 55 22.73 2.16 3.92
C VAL A 55 22.50 3.03 5.15
N ASN A 56 22.64 4.35 5.01
CA ASN A 56 22.26 5.30 6.05
C ASN A 56 20.72 5.30 6.19
N LEU A 57 20.16 4.17 6.65
CA LEU A 57 18.75 3.77 6.54
C LEU A 57 17.85 4.80 7.21
N LYS A 58 18.29 5.36 8.32
CA LYS A 58 17.57 6.42 9.03
C LYS A 58 17.40 7.69 8.20
N HIS A 59 18.43 8.10 7.45
CA HIS A 59 18.37 9.28 6.59
C HIS A 59 17.54 9.03 5.33
N VAL A 60 17.75 7.87 4.69
CA VAL A 60 16.97 7.48 3.50
C VAL A 60 15.51 7.31 3.84
N HIS A 61 15.18 6.62 4.94
CA HIS A 61 13.82 6.41 5.40
C HIS A 61 13.11 7.74 5.69
N ARG A 62 13.77 8.67 6.38
CA ARG A 62 13.21 10.00 6.67
C ARG A 62 12.94 10.80 5.39
N ARG A 63 13.85 10.75 4.40
CA ARG A 63 13.64 11.39 3.10
C ARG A 63 12.50 10.73 2.33
N LEU A 64 12.46 9.40 2.31
CA LEU A 64 11.40 8.65 1.63
C LEU A 64 10.03 8.95 2.23
N GLN A 65 9.93 9.09 3.56
CA GLN A 65 8.70 9.50 4.24
C GLN A 65 8.30 10.95 3.91
N ALA A 66 9.27 11.86 3.81
CA ALA A 66 9.01 13.23 3.38
C ALA A 66 8.49 13.27 1.94
N VAL A 67 9.11 12.51 1.02
CA VAL A 67 8.67 12.39 -0.37
C VAL A 67 7.27 11.75 -0.44
N ALA A 68 7.03 10.66 0.29
CA ALA A 68 5.71 10.02 0.34
C ALA A 68 4.62 10.98 0.84
N LYS A 69 4.91 11.80 1.85
CA LYS A 69 4.00 12.86 2.31
C LYS A 69 3.67 13.84 1.18
N VAL A 70 4.68 14.32 0.46
CA VAL A 70 4.49 15.27 -0.65
C VAL A 70 3.68 14.64 -1.78
N LEU A 71 3.97 13.39 -2.15
CA LEU A 71 3.24 12.67 -3.20
C LEU A 71 1.77 12.50 -2.83
N ILE A 72 1.47 12.06 -1.60
CA ILE A 72 0.07 11.91 -1.14
C ILE A 72 -0.67 13.26 -1.18
N VAL A 73 -0.04 14.33 -0.67
CA VAL A 73 -0.64 15.66 -0.72
C VAL A 73 -0.85 16.12 -2.16
N ALA A 74 0.13 15.89 -3.04
CA ALA A 74 0.05 16.25 -4.44
C ALA A 74 -1.12 15.53 -5.13
N THR A 75 -1.35 14.24 -4.85
CA THR A 75 -2.51 13.49 -5.38
C THR A 75 -3.84 14.15 -5.04
N PHE A 76 -4.04 14.60 -3.80
CA PHE A 76 -5.27 15.27 -3.39
C PHE A 76 -5.39 16.69 -3.94
N ILE A 77 -4.28 17.41 -4.10
CA ILE A 77 -4.29 18.73 -4.75
C ILE A 77 -4.62 18.58 -6.24
N GLU A 78 -4.04 17.59 -6.91
CA GLU A 78 -4.32 17.28 -8.31
C GLU A 78 -5.79 16.90 -8.51
N ASP A 79 -6.36 16.06 -7.64
CA ASP A 79 -7.77 15.67 -7.75
C ASP A 79 -8.72 16.84 -7.42
N ALA A 80 -8.40 17.68 -6.43
CA ALA A 80 -9.14 18.91 -6.18
C ALA A 80 -9.10 19.87 -7.38
N LEU A 81 -7.93 20.02 -8.02
CA LEU A 81 -7.76 20.83 -9.23
C LEU A 81 -8.55 20.22 -10.40
N ARG A 82 -8.54 18.90 -10.55
CA ARG A 82 -9.31 18.18 -11.58
C ARG A 82 -10.80 18.46 -11.43
N VAL A 83 -11.33 18.40 -10.21
CA VAL A 83 -12.74 18.75 -9.92
C VAL A 83 -13.02 20.22 -10.21
N ALA A 84 -12.09 21.14 -9.89
CA ALA A 84 -12.24 22.56 -10.16
C ALA A 84 -12.30 22.86 -11.67
N LEU A 85 -11.39 22.26 -12.44
CA LEU A 85 -11.27 22.50 -13.89
C LEU A 85 -12.38 21.81 -14.69
N THR A 86 -12.89 20.69 -14.19
CA THR A 86 -13.95 19.89 -14.86
C THR A 86 -15.31 20.01 -14.17
N PHE A 87 -15.56 21.12 -13.45
CA PHE A 87 -16.73 21.27 -12.59
C PHE A 87 -18.07 21.01 -13.32
N SER A 88 -18.24 21.54 -14.53
CA SER A 88 -19.47 21.34 -15.33
C SER A 88 -19.68 19.88 -15.76
N VAL A 89 -18.58 19.14 -15.98
CA VAL A 89 -18.64 17.71 -16.30
C VAL A 89 -19.01 16.92 -15.06
N GLN A 90 -18.43 17.27 -13.90
CA GLN A 90 -18.74 16.62 -12.63
C GLN A 90 -20.21 16.80 -12.24
N GLN A 91 -20.79 17.98 -12.46
CA GLN A 91 -22.22 18.23 -12.23
C GLN A 91 -23.10 17.27 -13.06
N LYS A 92 -22.80 17.10 -14.36
CA LYS A 92 -23.52 16.16 -15.23
C LYS A 92 -23.34 14.72 -14.77
N SER A 93 -22.13 14.33 -14.35
CA SER A 93 -21.87 13.00 -13.80
C SER A 93 -22.68 12.72 -12.52
N MET A 94 -22.85 13.73 -11.66
CA MET A 94 -23.69 13.62 -10.46
C MET A 94 -25.18 13.48 -10.78
N GLU A 95 -25.66 14.17 -11.81
CA GLU A 95 -27.03 14.03 -12.30
C GLU A 95 -27.29 12.59 -12.79
N ILE A 96 -26.36 12.04 -13.58
CA ILE A 96 -26.43 10.66 -14.09
C ILE A 96 -26.35 9.63 -12.94
N ALA A 97 -25.57 9.91 -11.90
CA ALA A 97 -25.48 9.05 -10.72
C ALA A 97 -26.81 8.99 -9.93
N GLY A 98 -27.76 9.89 -10.17
CA GLY A 98 -29.08 9.90 -9.55
C GLY A 98 -29.31 11.06 -8.57
N TRP A 99 -28.39 12.02 -8.49
CA TRP A 99 -28.56 13.23 -7.67
C TRP A 99 -29.28 14.33 -8.46
N GLN A 100 -30.58 14.13 -8.71
CA GLN A 100 -31.38 14.99 -9.61
C GLN A 100 -31.66 16.39 -9.05
N SER A 101 -31.53 16.61 -7.75
CA SER A 101 -31.78 17.93 -7.17
C SER A 101 -30.68 18.93 -7.58
N PRO A 102 -31.03 20.17 -8.00
CA PRO A 102 -30.08 21.19 -8.41
C PRO A 102 -29.00 21.54 -7.37
N ALA A 103 -29.40 21.52 -6.10
CA ALA A 103 -28.50 21.79 -5.00
C ALA A 103 -27.48 20.67 -4.76
N LEU A 104 -27.86 19.39 -4.87
CA LEU A 104 -26.93 18.30 -4.55
C LEU A 104 -25.85 18.11 -5.63
N HIS A 105 -26.19 18.19 -6.91
CA HIS A 105 -25.19 18.00 -7.96
C HIS A 105 -24.18 19.16 -8.05
N THR A 106 -24.51 20.35 -7.50
CA THR A 106 -23.58 21.48 -7.34
C THR A 106 -22.78 21.38 -6.05
N LEU A 107 -23.42 21.08 -4.92
CA LEU A 107 -22.78 21.05 -3.60
C LEU A 107 -21.80 19.89 -3.44
N LEU A 108 -22.07 18.72 -4.02
CA LEU A 108 -21.21 17.53 -3.86
C LEU A 108 -19.80 17.73 -4.46
N PRO A 109 -19.64 18.23 -5.71
CA PRO A 109 -18.32 18.59 -6.24
C PRO A 109 -17.63 19.72 -5.45
N VAL A 110 -18.38 20.72 -4.97
CA VAL A 110 -17.82 21.78 -4.12
C VAL A 110 -17.31 21.22 -2.80
N LEU A 111 -18.07 20.32 -2.17
CA LEU A 111 -17.67 19.64 -0.94
C LEU A 111 -16.40 18.82 -1.17
N SER A 112 -16.31 18.12 -2.30
CA SER A 112 -15.09 17.41 -2.70
C SER A 112 -13.88 18.35 -2.72
N LEU A 113 -14.01 19.47 -3.42
CA LEU A 113 -12.96 20.46 -3.54
C LEU A 113 -12.54 21.03 -2.18
N VAL A 114 -13.50 21.34 -1.30
CA VAL A 114 -13.25 21.88 0.04
C VAL A 114 -12.58 20.85 0.94
N VAL A 115 -13.08 19.61 0.98
CA VAL A 115 -12.55 18.54 1.84
C VAL A 115 -11.14 18.15 1.42
N GLN A 116 -10.89 18.00 0.13
CA GLN A 116 -9.56 17.66 -0.38
C GLN A 116 -8.56 18.79 -0.15
N SER A 117 -8.95 20.04 -0.44
CA SER A 117 -8.07 21.21 -0.23
C SER A 117 -7.77 21.40 1.25
N SER A 118 -8.79 21.36 2.12
CA SER A 118 -8.61 21.54 3.57
C SER A 118 -7.79 20.39 4.19
N GLY A 119 -8.05 19.14 3.81
CA GLY A 119 -7.28 17.99 4.27
C GLY A 119 -5.81 18.06 3.86
N SER A 120 -5.52 18.42 2.60
CA SER A 120 -4.17 18.63 2.09
C SER A 120 -3.43 19.74 2.82
N VAL A 121 -4.08 20.89 3.04
CA VAL A 121 -3.52 22.01 3.80
C VAL A 121 -3.20 21.57 5.23
N LEU A 122 -4.11 20.84 5.89
CA LEU A 122 -3.92 20.39 7.28
C LEU A 122 -2.73 19.42 7.44
N ILE A 123 -2.44 18.62 6.41
CA ILE A 123 -1.27 17.72 6.38
C ILE A 123 0.04 18.51 6.22
N VAL A 124 0.06 19.55 5.38
CA VAL A 124 1.27 20.34 5.10
C VAL A 124 1.57 21.33 6.21
N MET A 125 0.54 21.90 6.84
CA MET A 125 0.68 23.04 7.73
C MET A 125 1.65 22.73 8.89
N PRO A 126 2.73 23.53 9.05
CA PRO A 126 3.67 23.37 10.16
C PRO A 126 3.02 23.87 11.44
N GLY A 127 2.30 22.99 12.14
CA GLY A 127 1.73 23.27 13.44
C GLY A 127 2.04 22.14 14.40
N GLY A 128 2.64 22.45 15.55
CA GLY A 128 2.75 21.49 16.64
C GLY A 128 1.35 21.02 17.04
N GLY A 129 1.13 19.70 17.06
CA GLY A 129 -0.13 19.09 17.52
C GLY A 129 -0.69 18.03 16.57
N ARG A 130 -1.99 17.74 16.72
CA ARG A 130 -2.71 16.66 16.03
C ARG A 130 -3.24 17.03 14.63
N ARG A 131 -2.94 18.24 14.14
CA ARG A 131 -3.43 18.78 12.85
C ARG A 131 -3.19 17.85 11.65
N PRO A 132 -1.96 17.34 11.41
CA PRO A 132 -1.72 16.49 10.24
C PRO A 132 -2.48 15.15 10.31
N GLU A 133 -2.72 14.63 11.52
CA GLU A 133 -3.51 13.42 11.70
C GLU A 133 -4.99 13.66 11.42
N ILE A 134 -5.53 14.79 11.85
CA ILE A 134 -6.90 15.20 11.51
C ILE A 134 -7.03 15.31 9.98
N GLY A 135 -6.04 15.88 9.30
CA GLY A 135 -6.02 15.96 7.84
C GLY A 135 -6.06 14.58 7.20
N CYS A 136 -5.24 13.64 7.68
CA CYS A 136 -5.29 12.25 7.24
C CYS A 136 -6.65 11.59 7.50
N TYR A 137 -7.29 11.80 8.66
CA TYR A 137 -8.61 11.24 8.96
C TYR A 137 -9.69 11.80 8.04
N VAL A 138 -9.69 13.11 7.81
CA VAL A 138 -10.63 13.78 6.90
C VAL A 138 -10.50 13.20 5.48
N LEU A 139 -9.27 13.08 4.96
CA LEU A 139 -9.04 12.51 3.63
C LEU A 139 -9.36 11.02 3.56
N LEU A 140 -9.10 10.23 4.61
CA LEU A 140 -9.48 8.82 4.67
C LEU A 140 -10.99 8.65 4.60
N LEU A 141 -11.74 9.43 5.38
CA LEU A 141 -13.21 9.40 5.35
C LEU A 141 -13.74 9.84 3.98
N TRP A 142 -13.11 10.84 3.37
CA TRP A 142 -13.44 11.26 2.02
C TRP A 142 -13.22 10.14 0.99
N CYS A 143 -12.05 9.48 1.01
CA CYS A 143 -11.77 8.36 0.12
C CYS A 143 -12.72 7.18 0.30
N LEU A 144 -13.25 6.96 1.52
CA LEU A 144 -14.27 5.95 1.78
C LEU A 144 -15.63 6.36 1.21
N TRP A 145 -16.00 7.63 1.34
CA TRP A 145 -17.28 8.14 0.87
C TRP A 145 -17.34 8.29 -0.65
N HIS A 146 -16.23 8.68 -1.27
CA HIS A 146 -16.15 9.08 -2.67
C HIS A 146 -16.71 8.05 -3.68
N PRO A 147 -16.41 6.74 -3.60
CA PRO A 147 -16.96 5.74 -4.52
C PRO A 147 -18.49 5.63 -4.46
N PHE A 148 -19.09 5.83 -3.29
CA PHE A 148 -20.54 5.79 -3.12
C PHE A 148 -21.22 7.01 -3.76
N MET A 149 -20.57 8.17 -3.71
CA MET A 149 -21.09 9.42 -4.28
C MET A 149 -21.34 9.30 -5.79
N TYR A 150 -20.44 8.63 -6.52
CA TYR A 150 -20.55 8.39 -7.96
C TYR A 150 -21.24 7.05 -8.32
N ARG A 151 -21.69 6.29 -7.32
CA ARG A 151 -22.19 4.90 -7.48
C ARG A 151 -21.21 3.97 -8.21
N GLN A 152 -19.91 4.21 -8.04
CA GLN A 152 -18.83 3.47 -8.70
C GLN A 152 -18.30 2.29 -7.86
N GLN A 153 -18.99 1.92 -6.77
CA GLN A 153 -18.53 0.83 -5.89
C GLN A 153 -18.47 -0.56 -6.57
N THR A 154 -19.14 -0.75 -7.71
CA THR A 154 -19.10 -2.01 -8.47
C THR A 154 -17.91 -2.08 -9.43
N ASN A 155 -17.22 -0.96 -9.69
CA ASN A 155 -16.03 -0.95 -10.52
C ASN A 155 -14.79 -1.25 -9.66
N TRP A 156 -14.33 -2.49 -9.72
CA TRP A 156 -13.19 -2.96 -8.93
C TRP A 156 -11.90 -2.19 -9.18
N GLU A 157 -11.65 -1.73 -10.40
CA GLU A 157 -10.45 -0.95 -10.72
C GLU A 157 -10.43 0.36 -9.93
N PHE A 158 -11.55 1.08 -9.93
CA PHE A 158 -11.71 2.32 -9.18
C PHE A 158 -11.65 2.10 -7.66
N VAL A 159 -12.27 1.03 -7.17
CA VAL A 159 -12.22 0.68 -5.74
C VAL A 159 -10.79 0.36 -5.31
N LEU A 160 -10.00 -0.34 -6.13
CA LEU A 160 -8.62 -0.68 -5.78
C LEU A 160 -7.68 0.52 -5.83
N GLU A 161 -7.89 1.42 -6.78
CA GLU A 161 -7.16 2.69 -6.83
C GLU A 161 -7.40 3.51 -5.55
N THR A 162 -8.67 3.68 -5.16
CA THR A 162 -9.02 4.39 -3.92
C THR A 162 -8.53 3.68 -2.66
N LEU A 163 -8.55 2.34 -2.60
CA LEU A 163 -7.97 1.56 -1.51
C LEU A 163 -6.43 1.73 -1.42
N THR A 164 -5.74 1.87 -2.55
CA THR A 164 -4.29 2.08 -2.56
C THR A 164 -3.93 3.46 -1.98
N ILE A 165 -4.68 4.49 -2.35
CA ILE A 165 -4.54 5.84 -1.78
C ILE A 165 -4.81 5.81 -0.26
N GLN A 166 -5.87 5.11 0.17
CA GLN A 166 -6.15 4.91 1.60
C GLN A 166 -5.00 4.18 2.31
N GLY A 167 -4.43 3.14 1.69
CA GLY A 167 -3.26 2.43 2.23
C GLY A 167 -2.06 3.35 2.46
N GLY A 168 -1.77 4.23 1.49
CA GLY A 168 -0.73 5.27 1.61
C GLY A 168 -1.01 6.24 2.75
N LEU A 169 -2.26 6.71 2.89
CA LEU A 169 -2.70 7.59 3.97
C LEU A 169 -2.59 6.91 5.35
N LEU A 170 -2.90 5.63 5.49
CA LEU A 170 -2.77 4.89 6.75
C LEU A 170 -1.31 4.75 7.18
N VAL A 171 -0.41 4.49 6.22
CA VAL A 171 1.04 4.49 6.48
C VAL A 171 1.50 5.89 6.92
N LEU A 172 1.06 6.96 6.25
CA LEU A 172 1.39 8.33 6.63
C LEU A 172 0.84 8.71 8.01
N LEU A 173 -0.38 8.31 8.33
CA LEU A 173 -1.03 8.53 9.62
C LEU A 173 -0.26 7.83 10.75
N SER A 174 0.15 6.56 10.54
CA SER A 174 0.99 5.85 11.52
C SER A 174 2.30 6.59 11.81
N HIS A 175 2.91 7.17 10.77
CA HIS A 175 4.14 7.92 10.91
C HIS A 175 3.94 9.21 11.73
N PHE A 176 2.83 9.93 11.54
CA PHE A 176 2.52 11.10 12.37
C PHE A 176 2.30 10.73 13.84
N MET A 177 1.65 9.59 14.11
CA MET A 177 1.50 9.09 15.48
C MET A 177 2.86 8.78 16.15
N LEU A 178 3.81 8.20 15.40
CA LEU A 178 5.14 7.84 15.91
C LEU A 178 6.09 9.04 16.10
N ILE A 179 5.89 10.12 15.35
CA ILE A 179 6.73 11.33 15.47
C ILE A 179 6.44 12.14 16.73
N ARG A 180 5.28 11.92 17.36
CA ARG A 180 4.86 12.65 18.56
C ARG A 180 5.91 12.60 19.67
N PRO A 181 6.07 13.69 20.45
CA PRO A 181 7.02 13.71 21.57
C PRO A 181 6.71 12.62 22.60
N GLU A 182 5.44 12.37 22.89
CA GLU A 182 4.97 11.30 23.79
C GLU A 182 5.41 9.91 23.31
N ALA A 183 5.20 9.61 22.03
CA ALA A 183 5.59 8.33 21.42
C ALA A 183 7.12 8.16 21.37
N LYS A 184 7.87 9.25 21.16
CA LYS A 184 9.34 9.25 21.22
C LYS A 184 9.86 9.01 22.64
N GLN A 185 9.22 9.62 23.63
CA GLN A 185 9.55 9.40 25.04
C GLN A 185 9.30 7.96 25.45
N ALA A 186 8.19 7.35 25.03
CA ALA A 186 7.91 5.94 25.30
C ALA A 186 9.02 5.01 24.78
N VAL A 187 9.59 5.29 23.60
CA VAL A 187 10.76 4.55 23.06
C VAL A 187 12.00 4.78 23.90
N LEU A 188 12.30 6.03 24.27
CA LEU A 188 13.48 6.38 25.05
C LEU A 188 13.47 5.72 26.45
N TYR A 189 12.30 5.56 27.05
CA TYR A 189 12.13 4.89 28.35
C TYR A 189 11.91 3.37 28.23
N GLY A 190 12.05 2.78 27.04
CA GLY A 190 11.89 1.34 26.83
C GLY A 190 10.46 0.82 26.98
N ARG A 191 9.46 1.70 26.97
CA ARG A 191 8.02 1.39 27.14
C ARG A 191 7.25 1.33 25.82
N ALA A 192 7.94 1.38 24.67
CA ALA A 192 7.30 1.42 23.36
C ALA A 192 6.43 0.19 23.04
N ALA A 193 6.78 -0.99 23.57
CA ALA A 193 6.00 -2.21 23.35
C ALA A 193 4.62 -2.16 24.02
N ASP A 194 4.53 -1.51 25.18
CA ASP A 194 3.31 -1.41 25.99
C ASP A 194 2.51 -0.13 25.70
N ASP A 195 3.09 0.82 24.97
CA ASP A 195 2.43 2.08 24.64
C ASP A 195 1.32 1.85 23.59
N PRO A 196 0.04 2.17 23.92
CA PRO A 196 -1.08 1.94 23.02
C PRO A 196 -0.96 2.73 21.71
N THR A 197 -0.24 3.86 21.71
CA THR A 197 0.00 4.64 20.49
C THR A 197 0.92 3.91 19.53
N HIS A 198 2.02 3.33 20.01
CA HIS A 198 2.92 2.48 19.21
C HIS A 198 2.21 1.26 18.64
N VAL A 199 1.44 0.53 19.47
CA VAL A 199 0.68 -0.64 19.01
C VAL A 199 -0.30 -0.26 17.91
N ARG A 200 -1.05 0.83 18.10
CA ARG A 200 -2.00 1.32 17.09
C ARG A 200 -1.30 1.76 15.81
N ALA A 201 -0.20 2.51 15.91
CA ALA A 201 0.57 2.94 14.76
C ALA A 201 1.11 1.74 13.96
N ASN A 202 1.66 0.73 14.63
CA ASN A 202 2.14 -0.49 13.99
C ASN A 202 1.01 -1.25 13.27
N ARG A 203 -0.18 -1.36 13.89
CA ARG A 203 -1.36 -1.96 13.24
C ARG A 203 -1.80 -1.17 12.01
N LEU A 204 -1.90 0.15 12.11
CA LEU A 204 -2.25 1.01 10.98
C LEU A 204 -1.24 0.90 9.83
N GLN A 205 0.05 0.82 10.16
CA GLN A 205 1.10 0.63 9.16
C GLN A 205 1.01 -0.73 8.49
N ALA A 206 0.76 -1.80 9.26
CA ALA A 206 0.57 -3.14 8.71
C ALA A 206 -0.63 -3.20 7.77
N VAL A 207 -1.78 -2.65 8.19
CA VAL A 207 -2.99 -2.56 7.36
C VAL A 207 -2.71 -1.75 6.09
N GLY A 208 -2.11 -0.56 6.21
CA GLY A 208 -1.79 0.27 5.05
C GLY A 208 -0.91 -0.44 4.03
N ARG A 209 0.10 -1.19 4.48
CA ARG A 209 0.94 -2.04 3.59
C ARG A 209 0.14 -3.16 2.94
N MET A 210 -0.76 -3.82 3.66
CA MET A 210 -1.62 -4.87 3.10
C MET A 210 -2.58 -4.31 2.04
N LEU A 211 -3.15 -3.12 2.24
CA LEU A 211 -3.95 -2.44 1.21
C LEU A 211 -3.11 -2.16 -0.05
N ILE A 212 -1.90 -1.62 0.11
CA ILE A 212 -1.01 -1.33 -1.03
C ILE A 212 -0.62 -2.62 -1.77
N VAL A 213 -0.41 -3.74 -1.09
CA VAL A 213 -0.09 -5.02 -1.75
C VAL A 213 -1.32 -5.61 -2.46
N SER A 214 -2.54 -5.35 -1.97
CA SER A 214 -3.76 -5.95 -2.51
C SER A 214 -4.03 -5.58 -3.98
N ILE A 215 -3.70 -4.36 -4.43
CA ILE A 215 -3.87 -3.95 -5.83
C ILE A 215 -2.94 -4.75 -6.76
N PHE A 216 -1.71 -5.02 -6.35
CA PHE A 216 -0.77 -5.83 -7.13
C PHE A 216 -1.24 -7.27 -7.26
N LEU A 217 -1.79 -7.83 -6.17
CA LEU A 217 -2.38 -9.17 -6.20
C LEU A 217 -3.56 -9.22 -7.16
N PHE A 218 -4.44 -8.23 -7.14
CA PHE A 218 -5.58 -8.16 -8.05
C PHE A 218 -5.16 -8.10 -9.52
N TYR A 219 -4.21 -7.23 -9.87
CA TYR A 219 -3.70 -7.15 -11.24
C TYR A 219 -3.01 -8.44 -11.69
N ALA A 220 -2.27 -9.10 -10.80
CA ALA A 220 -1.68 -10.40 -11.09
C ALA A 220 -2.76 -11.44 -11.41
N PHE A 221 -3.84 -11.51 -10.64
CA PHE A 221 -4.96 -12.42 -10.90
C PHE A 221 -5.66 -12.13 -12.23
N GLN A 222 -5.95 -10.86 -12.53
CA GLN A 222 -6.56 -10.48 -13.81
C GLN A 222 -5.70 -10.90 -15.00
N LYS A 223 -4.39 -10.68 -14.92
CA LYS A 223 -3.44 -11.08 -15.97
C LYS A 223 -3.43 -12.60 -16.18
N VAL A 224 -3.35 -13.37 -15.10
CA VAL A 224 -3.38 -14.84 -15.16
C VAL A 224 -4.69 -15.35 -15.77
N HIS A 225 -5.83 -14.75 -15.42
CA HIS A 225 -7.12 -15.12 -16.01
C HIS A 225 -7.19 -14.80 -17.51
N ALA A 226 -6.69 -13.63 -17.93
CA ALA A 226 -6.65 -13.24 -19.33
C ALA A 226 -5.77 -14.20 -20.15
N ASP A 227 -4.60 -14.57 -19.63
CA ASP A 227 -3.70 -15.51 -20.29
C ASP A 227 -4.29 -16.93 -20.36
N ALA A 228 -4.99 -17.37 -19.30
CA ALA A 228 -5.71 -18.64 -19.31
C ALA A 228 -6.82 -18.69 -20.37
N GLN A 229 -7.56 -17.60 -20.59
CA GLN A 229 -8.57 -17.53 -21.64
C GLN A 229 -7.95 -17.56 -23.05
N ARG A 230 -6.82 -16.89 -23.25
CA ARG A 230 -6.08 -16.92 -24.53
C ARG A 230 -5.60 -18.33 -24.87
N LEU A 231 -5.11 -19.08 -23.89
CA LEU A 231 -4.73 -20.48 -24.10
C LEU A 231 -5.93 -21.35 -24.48
N LYS A 232 -7.07 -21.18 -23.80
CA LYS A 232 -8.31 -21.90 -24.16
C LYS A 232 -8.76 -21.58 -25.59
N ALA A 233 -8.72 -20.32 -26.00
CA ALA A 233 -9.09 -19.91 -27.37
C ALA A 233 -8.17 -20.57 -28.43
N LYS A 234 -6.86 -20.59 -28.19
CA LYS A 234 -5.90 -21.27 -29.08
C LYS A 234 -6.16 -22.77 -29.19
N HIS A 235 -6.54 -23.42 -28.09
CA HIS A 235 -6.90 -24.85 -28.12
C HIS A 235 -8.18 -25.11 -28.91
N VAL A 236 -9.17 -24.22 -28.83
CA VAL A 236 -10.41 -24.33 -29.62
C VAL A 236 -10.13 -24.14 -31.11
N GLU A 237 -9.31 -23.16 -31.48
CA GLU A 237 -8.89 -22.92 -32.87
C GLU A 237 -8.09 -24.10 -33.44
N ALA A 238 -7.15 -24.64 -32.67
CA ALA A 238 -6.38 -25.82 -33.07
C ALA A 238 -7.23 -27.10 -33.17
N ALA A 239 -8.35 -27.18 -32.43
CA ALA A 239 -9.26 -28.31 -32.45
C ALA A 239 -10.35 -28.21 -33.52
N ALA A 240 -10.50 -27.07 -34.22
CA ALA A 240 -11.43 -26.91 -35.33
C ALA A 240 -10.76 -27.39 -36.65
N PRO A 241 -10.99 -28.64 -37.10
CA PRO A 241 -10.29 -29.19 -38.24
C PRO A 241 -10.96 -28.70 -39.53
N SER A 242 -10.18 -28.04 -40.40
CA SER A 242 -10.15 -28.20 -41.87
C SER A 242 -11.44 -28.60 -42.64
N MET A 243 -12.63 -28.16 -42.24
CA MET A 243 -13.88 -28.40 -42.98
C MET A 243 -14.13 -27.36 -44.09
N ALA A 244 -13.24 -26.37 -44.28
CA ALA A 244 -13.43 -25.27 -45.22
C ALA A 244 -12.49 -25.28 -46.46
N LYS A 245 -11.89 -26.43 -46.79
CA LYS A 245 -11.19 -26.63 -48.08
C LYS A 245 -11.86 -27.76 -48.88
N GLY A 246 -13.04 -27.46 -49.41
CA GLY A 246 -13.82 -28.40 -50.21
C GLY A 246 -15.06 -27.76 -50.81
N GLY A 247 -14.91 -26.62 -51.49
CA GLY A 247 -15.99 -25.90 -52.15
C GLY A 247 -15.51 -25.30 -53.46
N SER A 248 -15.33 -26.17 -54.45
CA SER A 248 -15.24 -25.83 -55.87
C SER A 248 -16.53 -25.13 -56.31
N ALA A 249 -16.43 -23.96 -56.93
CA ALA A 249 -17.44 -23.47 -57.86
C ALA A 249 -16.81 -22.45 -58.81
N ASP A 250 -16.98 -22.75 -60.09
CA ASP A 250 -16.48 -22.09 -61.27
C ASP A 250 -16.89 -20.62 -61.37
N GLY A 251 -16.13 -19.90 -62.19
CA GLY A 251 -16.25 -18.46 -62.40
C GLY A 251 -17.56 -17.99 -63.01
N ASN A 252 -17.75 -16.67 -62.94
CA ASN A 252 -18.26 -15.93 -64.07
C ASN A 252 -17.76 -14.48 -64.00
N ASP A 253 -17.12 -14.06 -65.09
CA ASP A 253 -16.84 -12.68 -65.44
C ASP A 253 -18.15 -11.88 -65.57
N SER A 254 -18.18 -10.65 -65.03
CA SER A 254 -18.92 -9.47 -65.53
C SER A 254 -18.72 -8.33 -64.53
N ALA A 255 -17.95 -7.30 -64.91
CA ALA A 255 -18.48 -6.01 -65.38
C ALA A 255 -19.20 -5.26 -64.24
N ALA A 256 -18.56 -4.26 -63.64
CA ALA A 256 -18.58 -2.85 -64.07
C ALA A 256 -19.63 -2.05 -63.25
N ASP A 257 -19.21 -0.83 -62.90
CA ASP A 257 -20.03 0.33 -62.56
C ASP A 257 -20.89 0.30 -61.27
N ASN A 258 -20.44 1.01 -60.24
CA ASN A 258 -20.97 2.34 -59.97
C ASN A 258 -20.28 3.03 -58.79
N ALA A 259 -19.63 4.14 -59.14
CA ALA A 259 -19.43 5.26 -58.26
C ALA A 259 -20.75 6.03 -58.07
N ALA A 260 -20.81 6.79 -56.98
CA ALA A 260 -21.62 7.99 -56.74
C ALA A 260 -22.99 7.89 -56.02
N ALA A 261 -23.11 8.79 -55.02
CA ALA A 261 -24.32 9.38 -54.42
C ALA A 261 -25.16 8.47 -53.51
N ALA A 262 -25.68 8.82 -52.34
CA ALA A 262 -25.99 10.06 -51.61
C ALA A 262 -26.25 9.62 -50.13
N ALA A 263 -26.29 10.39 -49.04
CA ALA A 263 -26.26 11.80 -48.70
C ALA A 263 -25.78 11.89 -47.23
#